data_AF-A0A845PUD4-F1
#
_entry.id   AF-A0A845PUD4-F1
#
_cell.length_a   1.000
_cell.length_b   1.000
_cell.length_c   1.000
_cell.angle_alpha   90.00
_cell.angle_beta   90.00
_cell.angle_gamma   90.00
#
_symmetry.space_group_name_H-M   'P 1'
#
loop_
_entity.id
_entity.type
_entity.pdbx_description
1 polymer ?
#
loop_
_entity_poly.entity_id
_entity_poly.type
_entity_poly.pdbx_seq_one_letter_code
_entity_poly.pdbx_strand_id
1 'polypeptide(L)'
;MIQDKDFTLRLIRQLTQSLEKLLLGKPEESLMQKELDFDALMKDIFKIKFEEVSSKTSEELIELVEERETKDHADYYELLGNLFYFHFQKGRGLDFAQKSKVMYQKYLQTSGVFSLPIINRIKSIESIF
;
A
#
# COMPACT_ATOMS: atom_id res chain seq x y z
N MET A 1 11.24 9.35 -22.22
CA MET A 1 11.46 8.80 -20.87
C MET A 1 10.33 7.82 -20.51
N ILE A 2 10.18 6.75 -21.30
CA ILE A 2 9.08 5.76 -21.14
C ILE A 2 9.49 4.63 -20.18
N GLN A 3 10.78 4.26 -20.17
CA GLN A 3 11.32 3.17 -19.34
C GLN A 3 11.12 3.35 -17.82
N ASP A 4 11.21 4.57 -17.31
CA ASP A 4 11.17 4.84 -15.88
C ASP A 4 9.74 4.67 -15.31
N LYS A 5 8.72 5.01 -16.10
CA LYS A 5 7.30 4.82 -15.70
C LYS A 5 6.91 3.35 -15.62
N ASP A 6 7.27 2.58 -16.65
CA ASP A 6 7.04 1.13 -16.67
C ASP A 6 7.86 0.41 -15.58
N PHE A 7 9.00 0.96 -15.20
CA PHE A 7 9.79 0.46 -14.08
C PHE A 7 9.09 0.71 -12.73
N THR A 8 8.67 1.95 -12.44
CA THR A 8 7.94 2.28 -11.21
C THR A 8 6.67 1.45 -11.06
N LEU A 9 5.88 1.30 -12.11
CA LEU A 9 4.65 0.50 -12.05
C LEU A 9 4.93 -0.99 -11.78
N ARG A 10 6.03 -1.53 -12.32
CA ARG A 10 6.48 -2.89 -11.98
C ARG A 10 6.88 -3.01 -10.53
N LEU A 11 7.59 -2.03 -9.96
CA LEU A 11 7.95 -2.03 -8.54
C LEU A 11 6.71 -1.99 -7.64
N ILE A 12 5.73 -1.15 -7.98
CA ILE A 12 4.45 -1.07 -7.26
C ILE A 12 3.79 -2.45 -7.21
N ARG A 13 3.63 -3.09 -8.38
CA ARG A 13 2.99 -4.41 -8.47
C ARG A 13 3.76 -5.51 -7.73
N GLN A 14 5.10 -5.51 -7.83
CA GLN A 14 5.95 -6.45 -7.10
C GLN A 14 5.82 -6.29 -5.58
N LEU A 15 5.82 -5.04 -5.10
CA LEU A 15 5.67 -4.75 -3.68
C LEU A 15 4.25 -5.09 -3.19
N THR A 16 3.21 -4.72 -3.93
CA THR A 16 1.82 -5.08 -3.64
C THR A 16 1.66 -6.59 -3.50
N GLN A 17 2.15 -7.38 -4.45
CA GLN A 17 2.09 -8.86 -4.39
C GLN A 17 2.87 -9.42 -3.19
N SER A 18 4.03 -8.84 -2.89
CA SER A 18 4.84 -9.26 -1.73
C SER A 18 4.11 -8.98 -0.43
N LEU A 19 3.49 -7.80 -0.29
CA LEU A 19 2.67 -7.44 0.86
C LEU A 19 1.44 -8.35 0.99
N GLU A 20 0.74 -8.65 -0.10
CA GLU A 20 -0.40 -9.57 -0.07
C GLU A 20 -0.02 -10.96 0.44
N LYS A 21 1.11 -11.51 -0.03
CA LYS A 21 1.62 -12.79 0.48
C LYS A 21 1.88 -12.74 1.97
N LEU A 22 2.53 -11.68 2.46
CA LEU A 22 2.80 -11.47 3.88
C LEU A 22 1.50 -11.37 4.69
N LEU A 23 0.51 -10.64 4.19
CA LEU A 23 -0.80 -10.44 4.83
C LEU A 23 -1.66 -11.71 4.85
N LEU A 24 -1.44 -12.64 3.93
CA LEU A 24 -2.12 -13.95 3.91
C LEU A 24 -1.51 -14.94 4.91
N GLY A 25 -0.41 -14.59 5.59
CA GLY A 25 0.26 -15.47 6.55
C GLY A 25 0.79 -16.76 5.93
N LYS A 26 0.98 -16.80 4.60
CA LYS A 26 1.56 -17.97 3.93
C LYS A 26 3.04 -18.05 4.34
N PRO A 27 3.50 -19.16 4.94
CA PRO A 27 4.88 -19.31 5.34
C PRO A 27 5.73 -19.51 4.08
N GLU A 28 6.37 -18.46 3.58
CA GLU A 28 7.50 -18.61 2.67
C GLU A 28 8.77 -18.47 3.52
N GLU A 29 9.49 -19.59 3.71
CA GLU A 29 10.82 -19.63 4.34
C GLU A 29 11.80 -18.61 3.71
N SER A 30 11.55 -18.17 2.48
CA SER A 30 12.33 -17.16 1.76
C SER A 30 12.02 -15.70 2.13
N LEU A 31 10.79 -15.38 2.56
CA LEU A 31 10.42 -14.01 2.98
C LEU A 31 10.97 -13.68 4.38
N MET A 32 11.20 -14.69 5.23
CA MET A 32 11.89 -14.51 6.51
C MET A 32 13.37 -14.14 6.36
N GLN A 33 13.95 -14.30 5.16
CA GLN A 33 15.36 -13.99 4.88
C GLN A 33 15.57 -12.67 4.12
N LYS A 34 14.51 -12.07 3.55
CA LYS A 34 14.55 -10.73 2.95
C LYS A 34 13.60 -9.82 3.72
N GLU A 35 14.14 -9.08 4.69
CA GLU A 35 13.46 -7.89 5.16
C GLU A 35 13.19 -6.99 3.94
N LEU A 36 11.93 -6.63 3.71
CA LEU A 36 11.60 -5.63 2.70
C LEU A 36 12.24 -4.31 3.13
N ASP A 37 13.20 -3.82 2.34
CA ASP A 37 13.75 -2.48 2.53
C ASP A 37 12.72 -1.46 2.04
N PHE A 38 11.78 -1.13 2.94
CA PHE A 38 10.72 -0.16 2.65
C PHE A 38 11.29 1.23 2.32
N ASP A 39 12.43 1.62 2.89
CA ASP A 39 13.03 2.92 2.57
C ASP A 39 13.56 2.97 1.14
N ALA A 40 14.26 1.93 0.68
CA ALA A 40 14.68 1.83 -0.72
C ALA A 40 13.47 1.81 -1.67
N LEU A 41 12.45 1.00 -1.36
CA LEU A 41 11.26 0.86 -2.19
C LEU A 41 10.43 2.15 -2.26
N MET A 42 10.23 2.84 -1.13
CA MET A 42 9.52 4.13 -1.12
C MET A 42 10.32 5.20 -1.86
N LYS A 43 11.65 5.18 -1.75
CA LYS A 43 12.50 6.09 -2.51
C LYS A 43 12.42 5.82 -4.01
N ASP A 44 12.32 4.57 -4.43
CA ASP A 44 12.20 4.26 -5.86
C ASP A 44 10.83 4.63 -6.43
N ILE A 45 9.75 4.39 -5.66
CA ILE A 45 8.36 4.62 -6.09
C ILE A 45 7.92 6.08 -5.92
N PHE A 46 8.13 6.66 -4.73
CA PHE A 46 7.64 7.99 -4.35
C PHE A 46 8.74 9.06 -4.29
N LYS A 47 10.01 8.68 -4.43
CA LYS A 47 11.18 9.57 -4.30
C LYS A 47 11.39 10.16 -2.90
N ILE A 48 10.72 9.57 -1.90
CA ILE A 48 10.81 9.93 -0.47
C ILE A 48 10.93 8.66 0.38
N LYS A 49 11.40 8.79 1.63
CA LYS A 49 11.56 7.65 2.55
C LYS A 49 10.22 7.18 3.14
N PHE A 50 10.21 5.98 3.72
CA PHE A 50 9.02 5.45 4.38
C PHE A 50 8.57 6.32 5.55
N GLU A 51 9.50 6.86 6.33
CA GLU A 51 9.18 7.76 7.45
C GLU A 51 8.35 8.96 6.96
N GLU A 52 8.76 9.60 5.87
CA GLU A 52 8.06 10.72 5.25
C GLU A 52 6.71 10.34 4.66
N VAL A 53 6.59 9.17 4.02
CA VAL A 53 5.28 8.65 3.55
C VAL A 53 4.37 8.39 4.74
N SER A 54 4.90 7.79 5.79
CA SER A 54 4.10 7.36 6.95
C SER A 54 3.63 8.53 7.81
N SER A 55 4.36 9.65 7.83
CA SER A 55 3.97 10.86 8.55
C SER A 55 2.84 11.64 7.88
N LYS A 56 2.59 11.42 6.59
CA LYS A 56 1.53 12.11 5.84
C LYS A 56 0.14 11.77 6.37
N THR A 57 -0.80 12.71 6.31
CA THR A 57 -2.22 12.43 6.55
C THR A 57 -2.83 11.62 5.41
N SER A 58 -4.07 11.15 5.58
CA SER A 58 -4.76 10.42 4.50
C SER A 58 -5.00 11.31 3.28
N GLU A 59 -5.27 12.60 3.50
CA GLU A 59 -5.47 13.61 2.45
C GLU A 59 -4.17 13.86 1.69
N GLU A 60 -3.05 14.07 2.39
CA GLU A 60 -1.73 14.27 1.75
C GLU A 60 -1.28 13.02 0.96
N LEU A 61 -1.66 11.82 1.40
CA LEU A 61 -1.42 10.58 0.66
C LEU A 61 -2.28 10.50 -0.60
N ILE A 62 -3.54 10.96 -0.54
CA ILE A 62 -4.40 11.05 -1.73
C ILE A 62 -3.79 12.03 -2.74
N GLU A 63 -3.39 13.22 -2.30
CA GLU A 63 -2.74 14.20 -3.16
C GLU A 63 -1.47 13.64 -3.82
N LEU A 64 -0.64 12.92 -3.06
CA LEU A 64 0.56 12.25 -3.57
C LEU A 64 0.25 11.24 -4.70
N VAL A 65 -0.89 10.53 -4.61
CA VAL A 65 -1.33 9.62 -5.67
C VAL A 65 -1.93 10.38 -6.84
N GLU A 66 -2.71 11.44 -6.58
CA GLU A 66 -3.38 12.23 -7.62
C GLU A 66 -2.40 13.01 -8.51
N GLU A 67 -1.18 13.29 -8.04
CA GLU A 67 -0.06 13.78 -8.86
C GLU A 67 0.43 12.78 -9.93
N ARG A 68 0.04 11.51 -9.85
CA ARG A 68 0.44 10.44 -10.80
C ARG A 68 -0.57 10.32 -11.94
N GLU A 69 -0.23 9.52 -12.97
CA GLU A 69 -1.16 9.28 -14.08
C GLU A 69 -2.42 8.57 -13.59
N THR A 70 -3.60 9.08 -13.96
CA THR A 70 -4.90 8.58 -13.48
C THR A 70 -5.10 7.08 -13.70
N LYS A 71 -4.57 6.54 -14.79
CA LYS A 71 -4.65 5.11 -15.12
C LYS A 71 -3.92 4.22 -14.10
N ASP A 72 -2.92 4.77 -13.39
CA ASP A 72 -2.09 4.04 -12.43
C ASP A 72 -2.57 4.24 -10.98
N HIS A 73 -3.48 5.19 -10.72
CA HIS A 73 -3.94 5.54 -9.37
C HIS A 73 -4.40 4.32 -8.56
N ALA A 74 -5.10 3.38 -9.19
CA ALA A 74 -5.53 2.15 -8.54
C ALA A 74 -4.34 1.33 -8.00
N ASP A 75 -3.28 1.13 -8.80
CA ASP A 75 -2.08 0.40 -8.37
C ASP A 75 -1.42 1.08 -7.14
N TYR A 76 -1.39 2.41 -7.09
CA TYR A 76 -0.85 3.17 -5.94
C TYR A 76 -1.73 3.06 -4.69
N TYR A 77 -3.05 3.19 -4.83
CA TYR A 77 -3.97 3.09 -3.70
C TYR A 77 -3.95 1.68 -3.09
N GLU A 78 -3.87 0.64 -3.91
CA GLU A 78 -3.74 -0.74 -3.43
C GLU A 78 -2.44 -0.94 -2.64
N LEU A 79 -1.33 -0.45 -3.20
CA LEU A 79 -0.02 -0.51 -2.56
C LEU A 79 -0.04 0.15 -1.18
N LEU A 80 -0.51 1.40 -1.10
CA LEU A 80 -0.57 2.14 0.17
C LEU A 80 -1.52 1.46 1.16
N GLY A 81 -2.69 0.99 0.70
CA GLY A 81 -3.64 0.25 1.51
C GLY A 81 -3.00 -0.98 2.16
N ASN A 82 -2.29 -1.79 1.36
CA ASN A 82 -1.56 -2.98 1.81
C ASN A 82 -0.39 -2.63 2.75
N LEU A 83 0.38 -1.59 2.43
CA LEU A 83 1.54 -1.13 3.21
C LEU A 83 1.12 -0.71 4.62
N PHE A 84 0.14 0.20 4.71
CA PHE A 84 -0.35 0.67 6.01
C PHE A 84 -1.03 -0.45 6.79
N TYR A 85 -1.77 -1.34 6.13
CA TYR A 85 -2.40 -2.50 6.80
C TYR A 85 -1.35 -3.46 7.38
N PHE A 86 -0.30 -3.76 6.62
CA PHE A 86 0.80 -4.60 7.06
C PHE A 86 1.46 -4.04 8.32
N HIS A 87 1.77 -2.74 8.31
CA HIS A 87 2.37 -2.08 9.46
C HIS A 87 1.42 -2.01 10.66
N PHE A 88 0.13 -1.79 10.45
CA PHE A 88 -0.89 -1.89 11.49
C PHE A 88 -0.91 -3.29 12.13
N GLN A 89 -0.90 -4.36 11.33
CA GLN A 89 -0.83 -5.73 11.84
C GLN A 89 0.47 -6.03 12.62
N LYS A 90 1.54 -5.28 12.38
CA LYS A 90 2.79 -5.33 13.16
C LYS A 90 2.77 -4.49 14.43
N GLY A 91 1.61 -3.98 14.84
CA GLY A 91 1.43 -3.22 16.08
C GLY A 91 1.69 -1.71 15.94
N ARG A 92 1.76 -1.17 14.71
CA ARG A 92 1.69 0.28 14.54
C ARG A 92 0.26 0.75 14.87
N GLY A 93 0.14 1.93 15.49
CA GLY A 93 -1.11 2.43 16.08
C GLY A 93 -2.27 2.65 15.11
N LEU A 94 -3.42 3.06 15.66
CA LEU A 94 -4.70 3.20 14.93
C LEU A 94 -4.65 4.15 13.73
N ASP A 95 -3.72 5.11 13.70
CA ASP A 95 -3.46 5.97 12.55
C ASP A 95 -3.15 5.18 11.27
N PHE A 96 -2.36 4.10 11.38
CA PHE A 96 -2.05 3.22 10.24
C PHE A 96 -3.30 2.45 9.77
N ALA A 97 -4.17 2.05 10.69
CA ALA A 97 -5.44 1.41 10.35
C ALA A 97 -6.34 2.37 9.57
N GLN A 98 -6.44 3.62 10.02
CA GLN A 98 -7.26 4.63 9.37
C GLN A 98 -6.72 4.96 7.96
N LYS A 99 -5.41 5.17 7.80
CA LYS A 99 -4.78 5.37 6.49
C LYS A 99 -5.04 4.20 5.56
N SER A 100 -4.85 2.98 6.04
CA SER A 100 -5.13 1.76 5.27
C SER A 100 -6.58 1.70 4.78
N LYS A 101 -7.54 1.97 5.66
CA LYS A 101 -8.96 2.00 5.31
C LYS A 101 -9.24 3.00 4.19
N VAL A 102 -8.77 4.25 4.32
CA VAL A 102 -9.01 5.29 3.31
C VAL A 102 -8.41 4.90 1.96
N MET A 103 -7.18 4.39 1.94
CA MET A 103 -6.52 3.97 0.70
C MET A 103 -7.24 2.79 0.04
N TYR A 104 -7.71 1.81 0.82
CA TYR A 104 -8.50 0.71 0.27
C TYR A 104 -9.86 1.16 -0.29
N GLN A 105 -10.53 2.11 0.37
CA GLN A 105 -11.77 2.67 -0.14
C GLN A 105 -11.54 3.40 -1.48
N LYS A 106 -10.48 4.20 -1.57
CA LYS A 106 -10.04 4.84 -2.82
C LYS A 106 -9.72 3.79 -3.90
N TYR A 107 -8.97 2.74 -3.56
CA TYR A 107 -8.69 1.65 -4.49
C TYR A 107 -9.97 1.02 -5.06
N LEU A 108 -10.93 0.63 -4.21
CA LEU A 108 -12.17 0.00 -4.67
C LEU A 108 -12.98 0.95 -5.57
N GLN A 109 -13.04 2.23 -5.20
CA GLN A 109 -13.73 3.26 -5.98
C GLN A 109 -13.06 3.49 -7.35
N THR A 110 -11.72 3.61 -7.38
CA THR A 110 -10.96 3.94 -8.59
C THR A 110 -10.82 2.75 -9.53
N SER A 111 -10.62 1.54 -9.00
CA SER A 111 -10.44 0.33 -9.82
C SER A 111 -11.75 -0.24 -10.35
N GLY A 112 -12.87 0.01 -9.68
CA GLY A 112 -14.14 -0.67 -9.97
C GLY A 112 -14.11 -2.18 -9.69
N VAL A 113 -13.07 -2.68 -9.01
CA VAL A 113 -12.88 -4.11 -8.72
C VAL A 113 -13.61 -4.48 -7.45
N PHE A 114 -14.30 -5.63 -7.48
CA PHE A 114 -14.81 -6.27 -6.26
C PHE A 114 -13.74 -7.19 -5.66
N SER A 115 -13.07 -6.74 -4.59
CA SER A 115 -12.04 -7.51 -3.89
C SER A 115 -12.49 -7.90 -2.48
N LEU A 116 -12.94 -9.15 -2.33
CA LEU A 116 -13.37 -9.69 -1.04
C LEU A 116 -12.29 -9.61 0.06
N PRO A 117 -11.00 -9.90 -0.23
CA PRO A 117 -9.93 -9.73 0.77
C PRO A 117 -9.84 -8.28 1.29
N ILE A 118 -9.90 -7.29 0.41
CA ILE A 118 -9.80 -5.87 0.78
C ILE A 118 -11.04 -5.44 1.57
N ILE A 119 -12.24 -5.84 1.14
CA ILE A 119 -13.49 -5.57 1.87
C ILE A 119 -13.43 -6.15 3.29
N ASN A 120 -12.91 -7.37 3.45
CA ASN A 120 -12.77 -7.97 4.77
C ASN A 120 -11.76 -7.22 5.64
N ARG A 121 -10.65 -6.75 5.09
CA ARG A 121 -9.67 -5.92 5.82
C ARG A 121 -10.28 -4.59 6.27
N ILE A 122 -11.05 -3.92 5.42
CA ILE A 122 -11.79 -2.70 5.79
C ILE A 122 -12.72 -3.00 6.97
N LYS A 123 -13.53 -4.06 6.89
CA LYS A 123 -14.43 -4.46 7.98
C LYS A 123 -13.69 -4.79 9.27
N SER A 124 -12.54 -5.47 9.18
CA SER A 124 -11.70 -5.74 10.34
C SER A 124 -11.20 -4.45 10.98
N ILE A 125 -10.78 -3.45 10.20
CA ILE A 125 -10.40 -2.13 10.72
C ILE A 125 -11.59 -1.45 11.38
N GLU A 126 -12.75 -1.44 10.73
CA GLU A 126 -13.98 -0.81 11.23
C GLU A 126 -14.46 -1.41 12.55
N SER A 127 -14.21 -2.69 12.81
CA SER A 127 -14.58 -3.33 14.07
C SER A 127 -13.78 -2.87 15.30
N ILE A 128 -12.75 -2.05 15.09
CA ILE A 128 -11.82 -1.57 16.13
C ILE A 128 -12.18 -0.15 16.60
N PHE A 129 -12.92 0.60 15.79
CA PHE A 129 -13.37 1.97 16.06
C PHE A 129 -14.84 1.98 16.49
#